data_AF-A0A432H7M2-F1
#
_entry.id   AF-A0A432H7M2-F1
#
_cell.length_a   1.000
_cell.length_b   1.000
_cell.length_c   1.000
_cell.angle_alpha   90.00
_cell.angle_beta   90.00
_cell.angle_gamma   90.00
#
_symmetry.space_group_name_H-M   'P 1'
#
loop_
_entity.id
_entity.type
_entity.pdbx_description
1 polymer ?
#
loop_
_entity_poly.entity_id
_entity_poly.type
_entity_poly.pdbx_seq_one_letter_code
_entity_poly.pdbx_strand_id
1 'polypeptide(L)'
;MRKYSNLWMVIAVLGISVALAADFATAGGGATYSMSSDSTAAGGTVTLSATLDNSGGDISGWSYGVCHPEAIATASNIGDGDGAANSTSTVNNGSPASFDETSIYAGGWTQGVVIDFVGCCVVASGTTGFLMATADYTVDSAAAPGDYSVDYCGGTLGSPVVANVVVVNGGSVAPMVENSGTITVIEVPDPEWNYLGGTSTANNYPASAGIGGMSVAVGFSIQEKDNSSQGANFPNETQGFSMDCGNDGSLVTPTGVTMSLGFEADFAESNLYADAWTLGVVYAFAGGATVTFETASEVVSVAYEGVAGALAGLEGATTTPLAWNNDTGSPPVVNVVVFGGGSFPANFNNGSIEFVGTVTNDFQRADSNDDGTVNISDIIWLLAELFNGGTVTDCAMADDSNDDGTVDAADAIFTATYIFLGGAAPAAPFGTCGSNPGQTPADCVSYNSCP
;
A
#
# COMPACT_ATOMS: atom_id res chain seq x y z
N MET A 1 -48.62 -36.39 48.50
CA MET A 1 -49.95 -36.92 48.10
C MET A 1 -50.93 -35.75 48.03
N ARG A 2 -51.72 -35.69 46.94
CA ARG A 2 -52.74 -34.67 46.53
C ARG A 2 -52.16 -33.32 46.05
N LYS A 3 -51.96 -33.09 44.74
CA LYS A 3 -52.89 -32.83 43.62
C LYS A 3 -53.72 -31.54 43.79
N TYR A 4 -53.34 -30.49 43.05
CA TYR A 4 -54.25 -29.59 42.35
C TYR A 4 -53.67 -29.29 40.96
N SER A 5 -54.57 -29.31 39.97
CA SER A 5 -54.35 -29.18 38.54
C SER A 5 -54.95 -27.88 38.02
N ASN A 6 -54.47 -27.45 36.84
CA ASN A 6 -55.05 -26.44 35.92
C ASN A 6 -54.81 -24.99 36.37
N LEU A 7 -54.46 -24.04 35.50
CA LEU A 7 -54.90 -23.84 34.12
C LEU A 7 -53.90 -22.89 33.41
N TRP A 8 -53.45 -23.26 32.22
CA TRP A 8 -52.69 -22.41 31.32
C TRP A 8 -53.64 -21.35 30.75
N MET A 9 -53.40 -20.07 31.03
CA MET A 9 -54.12 -18.97 30.39
C MET A 9 -53.34 -18.55 29.15
N VAL A 10 -53.68 -19.20 28.04
CA VAL A 10 -53.38 -18.72 26.68
C VAL A 10 -54.20 -17.46 26.49
N ILE A 11 -53.57 -16.28 26.54
CA ILE A 11 -54.19 -15.05 26.06
C ILE A 11 -54.21 -15.17 24.54
N ALA A 12 -55.39 -15.50 24.01
CA ALA A 12 -55.64 -15.45 22.58
C ALA A 12 -55.47 -14.00 22.12
N VAL A 13 -54.45 -13.76 21.31
CA VAL A 13 -54.29 -12.56 20.50
C VAL A 13 -55.56 -12.41 19.68
N LEU A 14 -56.28 -11.31 19.91
CA LEU A 14 -57.49 -10.98 19.18
C LEU A 14 -57.07 -10.61 17.75
N GLY A 15 -56.99 -11.61 16.87
CA GLY A 15 -56.90 -11.39 15.44
C GLY A 15 -58.15 -10.66 14.98
N ILE A 16 -58.05 -9.35 14.75
CA ILE A 16 -59.02 -8.59 13.98
C ILE A 16 -58.90 -9.09 12.54
N SER A 17 -59.63 -10.15 12.22
CA SER A 17 -59.88 -10.60 10.86
C SER A 17 -60.94 -9.69 10.25
N VAL A 18 -60.52 -8.55 9.69
CA VAL A 18 -61.36 -7.81 8.73
C VAL A 18 -61.31 -8.59 7.42
N ALA A 19 -62.44 -9.14 7.01
CA ALA A 19 -62.61 -9.67 5.67
C ALA A 19 -62.40 -8.53 4.67
N LEU A 20 -61.29 -8.56 3.91
CA LEU A 20 -61.09 -7.70 2.75
C LEU A 20 -62.13 -8.05 1.69
N ALA A 21 -63.15 -7.21 1.55
CA ALA A 21 -63.82 -7.06 0.26
C ALA A 21 -62.90 -6.21 -0.62
N ALA A 22 -62.44 -6.79 -1.74
CA ALA A 22 -61.66 -6.08 -2.72
C ALA A 22 -62.54 -5.06 -3.46
N ASP A 23 -62.54 -3.82 -2.97
CA ASP A 23 -62.83 -2.63 -3.76
C ASP A 23 -61.52 -1.84 -3.86
N PHE A 24 -60.78 -2.05 -4.96
CA PHE A 24 -59.61 -1.24 -5.30
C PHE A 24 -60.09 0.14 -5.78
N ALA A 25 -60.30 1.06 -4.84
CA ALA A 25 -60.35 2.48 -5.16
C ALA A 25 -58.92 2.98 -5.41
N THR A 26 -58.67 3.45 -6.62
CA THR A 26 -57.40 3.98 -7.13
C THR A 26 -57.06 5.36 -6.55
N ALA A 27 -56.75 5.42 -5.27
CA ALA A 27 -56.05 6.55 -4.65
C ALA A 27 -55.13 6.01 -3.56
N GLY A 28 -53.83 5.87 -3.85
CA GLY A 28 -52.83 5.57 -2.82
C GLY A 28 -52.95 6.61 -1.70
N GLY A 29 -52.76 6.21 -0.44
CA GLY A 29 -53.02 7.04 0.75
C GLY A 29 -52.20 8.33 0.90
N GLY A 30 -51.54 8.79 -0.17
CA GLY A 30 -50.61 9.91 -0.20
C GLY A 30 -49.32 9.66 0.59
N ALA A 31 -49.08 8.44 1.07
CA ALA A 31 -47.88 8.09 1.83
C ALA A 31 -46.82 7.47 0.91
N THR A 32 -45.58 7.94 0.99
CA THR A 32 -44.42 7.29 0.36
C THR A 32 -43.53 6.74 1.46
N TYR A 33 -43.24 5.44 1.40
CA TYR A 33 -42.28 4.80 2.28
C TYR A 33 -40.94 4.72 1.56
N SER A 34 -39.85 5.03 2.27
CA SER A 34 -38.49 4.90 1.72
C SER A 34 -37.56 4.25 2.73
N MET A 35 -36.74 3.31 2.27
CA MET A 35 -35.60 2.79 3.04
C MET A 35 -34.34 3.50 2.60
N SER A 36 -33.49 3.90 3.55
CA SER A 36 -32.16 4.44 3.22
C SER A 36 -31.22 3.35 2.72
N SER A 37 -30.11 3.76 2.11
CA SER A 37 -29.00 2.90 1.71
C SER A 37 -27.76 3.23 2.51
N ASP A 38 -26.89 2.24 2.72
CA ASP A 38 -25.59 2.40 3.36
C ASP A 38 -24.61 1.32 2.86
N SER A 39 -23.32 1.48 3.15
CA SER A 39 -22.26 0.59 2.66
C SER A 39 -21.27 0.21 3.75
N THR A 40 -20.81 -1.04 3.76
CA THR A 40 -19.79 -1.53 4.69
C THR A 40 -19.05 -2.73 4.12
N ALA A 41 -17.90 -3.08 4.68
CA ALA A 41 -17.19 -4.31 4.30
C ALA A 41 -17.89 -5.54 4.87
N ALA A 42 -17.60 -6.73 4.34
CA ALA A 42 -18.07 -7.98 4.92
C ALA A 42 -17.68 -8.07 6.42
N GLY A 43 -18.61 -8.48 7.28
CA GLY A 43 -18.41 -8.49 8.74
C GLY A 43 -18.65 -7.14 9.43
N GLY A 44 -18.86 -6.06 8.68
CA GLY A 44 -19.18 -4.74 9.20
C GLY A 44 -20.65 -4.56 9.63
N THR A 45 -20.98 -3.37 10.11
CA THR A 45 -22.35 -3.01 10.51
C THR A 45 -22.83 -1.75 9.77
N VAL A 46 -24.13 -1.66 9.49
CA VAL A 46 -24.80 -0.47 8.93
C VAL A 46 -26.11 -0.20 9.66
N THR A 47 -26.58 1.04 9.67
CA THR A 47 -27.89 1.40 10.22
C THR A 47 -28.73 2.04 9.11
N LEU A 48 -29.82 1.38 8.73
CA LEU A 48 -30.74 1.90 7.72
C LEU A 48 -31.96 2.55 8.39
N SER A 49 -32.53 3.56 7.74
CA SER A 49 -33.70 4.30 8.23
C SER A 49 -34.90 4.08 7.31
N ALA A 50 -36.04 3.77 7.90
CA ALA A 50 -37.34 3.76 7.23
C ALA A 50 -38.02 5.12 7.42
N THR A 51 -38.34 5.80 6.32
CA THR A 51 -38.95 7.14 6.34
C THR A 51 -40.28 7.22 5.60
N LEU A 52 -41.10 8.18 6.01
CA LEU A 52 -42.43 8.44 5.52
C LEU A 52 -42.55 9.88 5.03
N ASP A 53 -42.97 10.05 3.78
CA ASP A 53 -43.50 11.31 3.26
C ASP A 53 -45.03 11.23 3.18
N ASN A 54 -45.72 12.12 3.89
CA ASN A 54 -47.17 12.24 3.87
C ASN A 54 -47.61 13.39 2.96
N SER A 55 -48.18 13.07 1.81
CA SER A 55 -48.86 13.99 0.88
C SER A 55 -50.39 13.84 0.89
N GLY A 56 -50.91 12.94 1.74
CA GLY A 56 -52.31 12.55 1.81
C GLY A 56 -53.08 13.31 2.89
N GLY A 57 -53.92 12.59 3.64
CA GLY A 57 -54.58 13.11 4.84
C GLY A 57 -53.75 12.87 6.09
N ASP A 58 -54.31 13.22 7.26
CA ASP A 58 -53.65 12.97 8.53
C ASP A 58 -53.51 11.47 8.80
N ILE A 59 -52.29 11.05 9.14
CA ILE A 59 -51.94 9.66 9.41
C ILE A 59 -52.00 9.40 10.92
N SER A 60 -52.72 8.36 11.33
CA SER A 60 -52.86 7.97 12.75
C SER A 60 -52.07 6.71 13.13
N GLY A 61 -51.42 6.07 12.16
CA GLY A 61 -50.61 4.87 12.37
C GLY A 61 -50.22 4.19 11.07
N TRP A 62 -49.41 3.16 11.17
CA TRP A 62 -48.93 2.37 10.04
C TRP A 62 -48.56 0.95 10.47
N SER A 63 -48.41 0.07 9.50
CA SER A 63 -47.73 -1.20 9.70
C SER A 63 -47.03 -1.59 8.41
N TYR A 64 -45.85 -2.19 8.50
CA TYR A 64 -45.11 -2.65 7.33
C TYR A 64 -44.08 -3.74 7.69
N GLY A 65 -43.64 -4.46 6.67
CA GLY A 65 -42.49 -5.37 6.73
C GLY A 65 -41.40 -4.92 5.76
N VAL A 66 -40.15 -5.14 6.17
CA VAL A 66 -38.94 -4.91 5.37
C VAL A 66 -38.15 -6.21 5.30
N CYS A 67 -37.76 -6.62 4.09
CA CYS A 67 -37.03 -7.85 3.83
C CYS A 67 -35.61 -7.55 3.33
N HIS A 68 -34.69 -8.45 3.65
CA HIS A 68 -33.31 -8.46 3.15
C HIS A 68 -32.85 -9.91 2.91
N PRO A 69 -31.79 -10.13 2.10
CA PRO A 69 -31.21 -11.45 1.93
C PRO A 69 -30.59 -11.97 3.23
N GLU A 70 -31.09 -13.10 3.75
CA GLU A 70 -30.61 -13.74 4.98
C GLU A 70 -29.14 -14.15 4.93
N ALA A 71 -28.65 -14.47 3.73
CA ALA A 71 -27.26 -14.87 3.51
C ALA A 71 -26.26 -13.71 3.58
N ILE A 72 -26.74 -12.47 3.63
CA ILE A 72 -25.90 -11.27 3.48
C ILE A 72 -25.88 -10.45 4.76
N ALA A 73 -27.02 -10.28 5.41
CA ALA A 73 -27.10 -9.46 6.60
C ALA A 73 -28.16 -9.99 7.56
N THR A 74 -27.98 -9.68 8.85
CA THR A 74 -28.96 -9.94 9.90
C THR A 74 -29.32 -8.62 10.58
N ALA A 75 -30.61 -8.30 10.66
CA ALA A 75 -31.08 -7.20 11.50
C ALA A 75 -30.95 -7.59 12.98
N SER A 76 -30.39 -6.71 13.81
CA SER A 76 -30.14 -6.96 15.23
C SER A 76 -30.99 -6.09 16.16
N ASN A 77 -31.41 -4.91 15.71
CA ASN A 77 -32.18 -3.96 16.51
C ASN A 77 -33.03 -3.07 15.62
N ILE A 78 -34.28 -2.82 16.02
CA ILE A 78 -35.19 -1.88 15.34
C ILE A 78 -35.53 -0.75 16.32
N GLY A 79 -35.02 0.45 16.05
CA GLY A 79 -35.24 1.64 16.85
C GLY A 79 -36.42 2.49 16.35
N ASP A 80 -37.01 3.29 17.23
CA ASP A 80 -38.15 4.17 16.98
C ASP A 80 -37.76 5.63 16.61
N GLY A 81 -36.46 5.84 16.34
CA GLY A 81 -35.87 7.14 16.01
C GLY A 81 -35.30 7.93 17.19
N ASP A 82 -35.25 7.35 18.40
CA ASP A 82 -34.49 7.81 19.58
C ASP A 82 -34.47 9.34 19.81
N GLY A 83 -35.65 9.93 19.96
CA GLY A 83 -35.82 11.35 20.29
C GLY A 83 -35.70 12.31 19.10
N ALA A 84 -35.57 11.83 17.87
CA ALA A 84 -35.62 12.67 16.69
C ALA A 84 -36.97 13.42 16.61
N ALA A 85 -36.93 14.70 16.23
CA ALA A 85 -38.08 15.62 16.32
C ALA A 85 -39.32 15.20 15.49
N ASN A 86 -39.12 14.45 14.40
CA ASN A 86 -40.18 13.88 13.57
C ASN A 86 -39.98 12.36 13.50
N SER A 87 -40.24 11.66 14.61
CA SER A 87 -40.07 10.21 14.67
C SER A 87 -41.12 9.52 15.53
N THR A 88 -41.17 8.20 15.45
CA THR A 88 -42.06 7.35 16.26
C THR A 88 -41.89 7.57 17.76
N SER A 89 -40.67 7.86 18.20
CA SER A 89 -40.35 8.19 19.60
C SER A 89 -40.92 9.54 20.11
N THR A 90 -41.38 10.42 19.22
CA THR A 90 -41.86 11.78 19.57
C THR A 90 -43.22 12.16 18.97
N VAL A 91 -43.81 11.29 18.14
CA VAL A 91 -45.01 11.59 17.34
C VAL A 91 -46.27 11.90 18.17
N ASN A 92 -46.31 11.51 19.44
CA ASN A 92 -47.44 11.74 20.33
C ASN A 92 -47.17 12.98 21.22
N ASN A 93 -47.18 14.17 20.61
CA ASN A 93 -46.89 15.47 21.27
C ASN A 93 -45.54 15.50 22.02
N GLY A 94 -44.49 14.96 21.40
CA GLY A 94 -43.15 14.86 21.98
C GLY A 94 -42.95 13.64 22.88
N SER A 95 -43.95 12.75 22.97
CA SER A 95 -43.85 11.43 23.58
C SER A 95 -43.86 10.32 22.53
N PRO A 96 -43.42 9.09 22.86
CA PRO A 96 -43.52 7.95 21.96
C PRO A 96 -44.96 7.64 21.55
N ALA A 97 -45.10 6.98 20.40
CA ALA A 97 -46.37 6.42 19.96
C ALA A 97 -47.01 5.56 21.06
N SER A 98 -48.34 5.57 21.13
CA SER A 98 -49.08 4.81 22.15
C SER A 98 -48.93 3.29 21.99
N PHE A 99 -48.57 2.85 20.79
CA PHE A 99 -48.19 1.49 20.47
C PHE A 99 -47.13 1.52 19.38
N ASP A 100 -45.99 0.87 19.62
CA ASP A 100 -44.95 0.59 18.65
C ASP A 100 -44.42 -0.82 18.93
N GLU A 101 -44.72 -1.75 18.04
CA GLU A 101 -44.30 -3.14 18.15
C GLU A 101 -43.40 -3.48 16.96
N THR A 102 -42.20 -3.97 17.26
CA THR A 102 -41.24 -4.43 16.28
C THR A 102 -40.98 -5.92 16.43
N SER A 103 -40.65 -6.60 15.33
CA SER A 103 -40.26 -8.01 15.36
C SER A 103 -39.21 -8.27 14.30
N ILE A 104 -38.16 -9.00 14.68
CA ILE A 104 -37.06 -9.40 13.80
C ILE A 104 -37.24 -10.86 13.41
N TYR A 105 -37.02 -11.13 12.12
CA TYR A 105 -37.03 -12.44 11.48
C TYR A 105 -35.67 -12.65 10.80
N ALA A 106 -35.39 -13.87 10.34
CA ALA A 106 -34.13 -14.17 9.66
C ALA A 106 -33.92 -13.29 8.41
N GLY A 107 -34.96 -13.09 7.60
CA GLY A 107 -34.92 -12.31 6.35
C GLY A 107 -35.61 -10.98 6.38
N GLY A 108 -35.78 -10.38 7.56
CA GLY A 108 -36.39 -9.07 7.66
C GLY A 108 -36.93 -8.72 9.03
N TRP A 109 -37.72 -7.65 9.07
CA TRP A 109 -38.36 -7.18 10.29
C TRP A 109 -39.70 -6.51 9.97
N THR A 110 -40.53 -6.35 10.98
CA THR A 110 -41.84 -5.68 10.87
C THR A 110 -41.98 -4.62 11.94
N GLN A 111 -42.73 -3.56 11.64
CA GLN A 111 -43.19 -2.58 12.60
C GLN A 111 -44.71 -2.38 12.51
N GLY A 112 -45.37 -2.20 13.65
CA GLY A 112 -46.76 -1.76 13.73
C GLY A 112 -46.90 -0.63 14.74
N VAL A 113 -47.44 0.50 14.30
CA VAL A 113 -47.55 1.72 15.10
C VAL A 113 -48.99 2.23 15.16
N VAL A 114 -49.45 2.55 16.37
CA VAL A 114 -50.62 3.41 16.61
C VAL A 114 -50.13 4.65 17.34
N ILE A 115 -50.23 5.81 16.69
CA ILE A 115 -49.70 7.07 17.22
C ILE A 115 -50.38 7.41 18.54
N ASP A 116 -51.71 7.44 18.54
CA ASP A 116 -52.52 7.73 19.73
C ASP A 116 -53.87 7.01 19.67
N PHE A 117 -54.19 6.25 20.72
CA PHE A 117 -55.49 5.56 20.85
C PHE A 117 -56.66 6.53 21.04
N VAL A 118 -56.41 7.77 21.47
CA VAL A 118 -57.42 8.80 21.69
C VAL A 118 -57.59 9.71 20.45
N GLY A 119 -56.68 9.62 19.49
CA GLY A 119 -56.76 10.29 18.18
C GLY A 119 -56.43 11.79 18.20
N CYS A 120 -55.69 12.28 19.19
CA CYS A 120 -55.30 13.70 19.30
C CYS A 120 -54.00 14.03 18.54
N CYS A 121 -53.18 13.03 18.23
CA CYS A 121 -51.92 13.18 17.50
C CYS A 121 -51.94 12.43 16.17
N VAL A 122 -51.33 13.05 15.15
CA VAL A 122 -51.24 12.53 13.77
C VAL A 122 -49.95 12.98 13.12
N VAL A 123 -49.47 12.24 12.12
CA VAL A 123 -48.51 12.79 11.15
C VAL A 123 -49.30 13.60 10.13
N ALA A 124 -49.17 14.93 10.20
CA ALA A 124 -49.96 15.85 9.38
C ALA A 124 -49.63 15.74 7.89
N SER A 125 -50.62 16.00 7.05
CA SER A 125 -50.41 16.17 5.61
C SER A 125 -49.33 17.21 5.32
N GLY A 126 -48.45 16.92 4.35
CA GLY A 126 -47.31 17.73 3.96
C GLY A 126 -46.02 17.44 4.75
N THR A 127 -46.04 16.51 5.71
CA THR A 127 -44.84 16.09 6.45
C THR A 127 -43.93 15.27 5.54
N THR A 128 -42.63 15.57 5.52
CA THR A 128 -41.63 14.81 4.76
C THR A 128 -40.51 14.32 5.67
N GLY A 129 -39.90 13.20 5.31
CA GLY A 129 -38.78 12.60 6.04
C GLY A 129 -39.13 12.18 7.46
N PHE A 130 -40.38 11.83 7.75
CA PHE A 130 -40.75 11.34 9.07
C PHE A 130 -40.06 9.99 9.32
N LEU A 131 -39.28 9.88 10.40
CA LEU A 131 -38.50 8.68 10.72
C LEU A 131 -39.41 7.66 11.41
N MET A 132 -39.80 6.62 10.68
CA MET A 132 -40.64 5.54 11.21
C MET A 132 -39.83 4.58 12.08
N ALA A 133 -38.66 4.17 11.61
CA ALA A 133 -37.76 3.29 12.36
C ALA A 133 -36.32 3.40 11.85
N THR A 134 -35.39 2.95 12.68
CA THR A 134 -34.02 2.60 12.27
C THR A 134 -33.82 1.10 12.43
N ALA A 135 -32.98 0.48 11.60
CA ALA A 135 -32.64 -0.93 11.66
C ALA A 135 -31.12 -1.09 11.61
N ASP A 136 -30.55 -1.66 12.67
CA ASP A 136 -29.13 -2.01 12.73
C ASP A 136 -28.92 -3.38 12.08
N TYR A 137 -28.01 -3.45 11.12
CA TYR A 137 -27.62 -4.66 10.41
C TYR A 137 -26.17 -5.01 10.70
N THR A 138 -25.91 -6.31 10.83
CA THR A 138 -24.56 -6.89 10.71
C THR A 138 -24.47 -7.61 9.37
N VAL A 139 -23.47 -7.28 8.56
CA VAL A 139 -23.18 -7.97 7.29
C VAL A 139 -22.37 -9.23 7.58
N ASP A 140 -22.73 -10.34 6.93
CA ASP A 140 -22.01 -11.61 7.08
C ASP A 140 -20.55 -11.47 6.62
N SER A 141 -19.61 -12.04 7.37
CA SER A 141 -18.18 -12.03 7.03
C SER A 141 -17.85 -12.74 5.71
N ALA A 142 -18.73 -13.60 5.22
CA ALA A 142 -18.61 -14.31 3.96
C ALA A 142 -19.43 -13.68 2.82
N ALA A 143 -20.08 -12.53 3.07
CA ALA A 143 -20.83 -11.83 2.03
C ALA A 143 -19.88 -11.38 0.90
N ALA A 144 -20.27 -11.68 -0.34
CA ALA A 144 -19.52 -11.21 -1.51
C ALA A 144 -19.74 -9.70 -1.72
N PRO A 145 -18.77 -8.97 -2.31
CA PRO A 145 -18.99 -7.59 -2.70
C PRO A 145 -20.19 -7.44 -3.64
N GLY A 146 -20.99 -6.39 -3.44
CA GLY A 146 -22.17 -6.12 -4.27
C GLY A 146 -23.26 -5.33 -3.55
N ASP A 147 -24.29 -4.96 -4.32
CA ASP A 147 -25.47 -4.25 -3.82
C ASP A 147 -26.59 -5.24 -3.50
N TYR A 148 -27.08 -5.21 -2.26
CA TYR A 148 -28.14 -6.09 -1.78
C TYR A 148 -29.37 -5.28 -1.38
N SER A 149 -30.50 -5.58 -2.01
CA SER A 149 -31.74 -4.85 -1.80
C SER A 149 -32.30 -5.05 -0.40
N VAL A 150 -32.83 -3.97 0.17
CA VAL A 150 -33.64 -3.96 1.39
C VAL A 150 -35.02 -3.42 1.01
N ASP A 151 -35.95 -4.34 0.82
CA ASP A 151 -37.23 -4.08 0.16
C ASP A 151 -38.38 -4.07 1.16
N TYR A 152 -39.36 -3.20 0.93
CA TYR A 152 -40.66 -3.36 1.59
C TYR A 152 -41.35 -4.64 1.08
N CYS A 153 -41.81 -5.50 1.99
CA CYS A 153 -42.28 -6.85 1.67
C CYS A 153 -43.60 -7.23 2.37
N GLY A 154 -44.57 -6.32 2.33
CA GLY A 154 -45.88 -6.52 2.95
C GLY A 154 -46.53 -7.85 2.59
N GLY A 155 -47.07 -8.54 3.59
CA GLY A 155 -47.71 -9.85 3.46
C GLY A 155 -46.75 -11.05 3.50
N THR A 156 -45.45 -10.82 3.72
CA THR A 156 -44.43 -11.89 3.75
C THR A 156 -44.04 -12.29 5.18
N LEU A 157 -43.75 -11.31 6.04
CA LEU A 157 -43.22 -11.52 7.38
C LEU A 157 -44.32 -11.52 8.45
N GLY A 158 -44.15 -12.31 9.50
CA GLY A 158 -45.08 -12.39 10.65
C GLY A 158 -46.10 -13.53 10.60
N SER A 159 -46.72 -13.79 11.74
CA SER A 159 -47.82 -14.76 11.87
C SER A 159 -48.90 -14.22 12.82
N PRO A 160 -50.02 -13.66 12.31
CA PRO A 160 -50.35 -13.48 10.89
C PRO A 160 -49.39 -12.51 10.19
N VAL A 161 -49.30 -12.62 8.86
CA VAL A 161 -48.41 -11.77 8.07
C VAL A 161 -48.78 -10.29 8.18
N VAL A 162 -47.76 -9.44 8.25
CA VAL A 162 -47.89 -7.99 8.37
C VAL A 162 -48.00 -7.37 6.98
N ALA A 163 -49.11 -6.70 6.70
CA ALA A 163 -49.31 -5.97 5.45
C ALA A 163 -48.72 -4.56 5.53
N ASN A 164 -48.24 -4.04 4.40
CA ASN A 164 -47.82 -2.65 4.30
C ASN A 164 -49.04 -1.75 4.16
N VAL A 165 -49.38 -1.05 5.24
CA VAL A 165 -50.54 -0.19 5.33
C VAL A 165 -50.21 1.09 6.09
N VAL A 166 -50.89 2.17 5.71
CA VAL A 166 -50.93 3.45 6.42
C VAL A 166 -52.39 3.74 6.79
N VAL A 167 -52.63 4.28 7.98
CA VAL A 167 -53.98 4.65 8.43
C VAL A 167 -54.19 6.13 8.19
N VAL A 168 -54.96 6.47 7.15
CA VAL A 168 -55.24 7.84 6.73
C VAL A 168 -56.72 8.15 6.98
N ASN A 169 -57.02 9.22 7.72
CA ASN A 169 -58.39 9.60 8.08
C ASN A 169 -59.21 8.44 8.70
N GLY A 170 -58.55 7.54 9.44
CA GLY A 170 -59.17 6.38 10.09
C GLY A 170 -59.39 5.14 9.19
N GLY A 171 -58.96 5.17 7.92
CA GLY A 171 -58.99 4.02 7.02
C GLY A 171 -57.60 3.46 6.74
N SER A 172 -57.45 2.13 6.75
CA SER A 172 -56.22 1.46 6.34
C SER A 172 -56.13 1.37 4.82
N VAL A 173 -55.08 1.98 4.24
CA VAL A 173 -54.81 1.98 2.80
C VAL A 173 -53.35 1.62 2.54
N ALA A 174 -53.03 1.14 1.34
CA ALA A 174 -51.65 0.89 0.96
C ALA A 174 -50.88 2.21 0.76
N PRO A 175 -49.56 2.24 1.04
CA PRO A 175 -48.71 3.36 0.64
C PRO A 175 -48.74 3.51 -0.89
N MET A 176 -48.57 4.75 -1.35
CA MET A 176 -48.57 5.11 -2.76
C MET A 176 -47.29 4.65 -3.47
N VAL A 177 -46.16 4.75 -2.77
CA VAL A 177 -44.83 4.38 -3.27
C VAL A 177 -44.07 3.71 -2.13
N GLU A 178 -43.32 2.66 -2.48
CA GLU A 178 -42.38 1.99 -1.59
C GLU A 178 -41.01 1.99 -2.28
N ASN A 179 -40.09 2.82 -1.81
CA ASN A 179 -38.73 2.89 -2.31
C ASN A 179 -37.83 1.98 -1.46
N SER A 180 -37.22 1.00 -2.11
CA SER A 180 -36.23 0.12 -1.48
C SER A 180 -34.94 0.86 -1.18
N GLY A 181 -34.23 0.36 -0.18
CA GLY A 181 -32.87 0.74 0.16
C GLY A 181 -31.89 -0.33 -0.28
N THR A 182 -30.59 -0.10 -0.02
CA THR A 182 -29.53 -1.05 -0.35
C THR A 182 -28.51 -1.15 0.77
N ILE A 183 -28.03 -2.36 1.03
CA ILE A 183 -26.78 -2.59 1.74
C ILE A 183 -25.73 -2.90 0.68
N THR A 184 -24.75 -2.01 0.54
CA THR A 184 -23.63 -2.23 -0.38
C THR A 184 -22.47 -2.84 0.38
N VAL A 185 -22.12 -4.08 0.04
CA VAL A 185 -20.91 -4.74 0.55
C VAL A 185 -19.74 -4.29 -0.30
N ILE A 186 -18.85 -3.48 0.27
CA ILE A 186 -17.67 -2.98 -0.44
C ILE A 186 -16.57 -4.04 -0.48
N GLU A 187 -15.86 -4.10 -1.60
CA GLU A 187 -14.66 -4.92 -1.74
C GLU A 187 -13.51 -4.25 -1.00
N VAL A 188 -12.91 -4.97 -0.05
CA VAL A 188 -11.68 -4.54 0.63
C VAL A 188 -10.52 -5.34 0.03
N PRO A 189 -9.53 -4.68 -0.61
CA PRO A 189 -8.38 -5.38 -1.16
C PRO A 189 -7.59 -6.14 -0.10
N ASP A 190 -7.04 -7.29 -0.47
CA ASP A 190 -6.05 -7.96 0.36
C ASP A 190 -4.81 -7.07 0.57
N PRO A 191 -4.07 -7.27 1.67
CA PRO A 191 -2.78 -6.62 1.86
C PRO A 191 -1.80 -6.98 0.72
N GLU A 192 -1.11 -5.96 0.21
CA GLU A 192 -0.13 -6.11 -0.87
C GLU A 192 1.23 -5.56 -0.43
N TRP A 193 2.30 -6.31 -0.69
CA TRP A 193 3.67 -5.87 -0.43
C TRP A 193 4.47 -5.80 -1.72
N ASN A 194 5.38 -4.84 -1.79
CA ASN A 194 6.36 -4.67 -2.84
C ASN A 194 7.73 -5.04 -2.28
N TYR A 195 8.45 -5.89 -3.00
CA TYR A 195 9.87 -6.10 -2.81
C TYR A 195 10.64 -5.21 -3.77
N LEU A 196 11.52 -4.40 -3.20
CA LEU A 196 12.26 -3.36 -3.90
C LEU A 196 13.73 -3.75 -3.89
N GLY A 197 14.23 -4.15 -5.06
CA GLY A 197 15.65 -4.40 -5.27
C GLY A 197 16.41 -3.08 -5.31
N GLY A 198 17.49 -2.98 -4.55
CA GLY A 198 18.35 -1.80 -4.61
C GLY A 198 19.11 -1.71 -5.91
N THR A 199 19.59 -0.49 -6.18
CA THR A 199 20.44 -0.23 -7.33
C THR A 199 21.76 0.37 -6.86
N SER A 200 22.86 -0.14 -7.41
CA SER A 200 24.17 0.48 -7.27
C SER A 200 24.67 0.95 -8.64
N THR A 201 25.09 2.22 -8.74
CA THR A 201 25.53 2.87 -9.98
C THR A 201 26.95 3.38 -9.87
N ALA A 202 27.61 3.58 -11.02
CA ALA A 202 28.94 4.20 -11.09
C ALA A 202 30.01 3.50 -10.24
N ASN A 203 30.00 2.17 -10.18
CA ASN A 203 31.06 1.39 -9.56
C ASN A 203 32.27 1.35 -10.51
N ASN A 204 33.09 2.41 -10.44
CA ASN A 204 34.20 2.67 -11.36
C ASN A 204 35.40 1.77 -11.08
N TYR A 205 35.93 1.10 -12.11
CA TYR A 205 37.16 0.31 -12.03
C TYR A 205 38.07 0.57 -13.24
N PRO A 206 39.40 0.45 -13.08
CA PRO A 206 40.32 0.60 -14.20
C PRO A 206 40.14 -0.53 -15.22
N ALA A 207 39.69 -0.20 -16.44
CA ALA A 207 39.40 -1.20 -17.48
C ALA A 207 40.63 -2.04 -17.82
N SER A 208 41.80 -1.40 -17.94
CA SER A 208 43.07 -2.03 -18.30
C SER A 208 43.65 -2.94 -17.22
N ALA A 209 43.46 -2.59 -15.94
CA ALA A 209 43.91 -3.40 -14.81
C ALA A 209 42.87 -4.44 -14.35
N GLY A 210 41.63 -4.33 -14.83
CA GLY A 210 40.50 -5.17 -14.44
C GLY A 210 39.90 -4.75 -13.09
N ILE A 211 38.75 -5.35 -12.76
CA ILE A 211 37.95 -4.95 -11.60
C ILE A 211 38.53 -5.39 -10.24
N GLY A 212 39.52 -6.28 -10.22
CA GLY A 212 40.26 -6.61 -9.00
C GLY A 212 39.43 -7.20 -7.84
N GLY A 213 38.31 -7.87 -8.14
CA GLY A 213 37.42 -8.45 -7.11
C GLY A 213 36.64 -7.38 -6.32
N MET A 214 36.32 -6.25 -6.94
CA MET A 214 35.49 -5.22 -6.32
C MET A 214 34.18 -5.79 -5.79
N SER A 215 33.88 -5.45 -4.54
CA SER A 215 32.62 -5.78 -3.88
C SER A 215 31.72 -4.56 -3.76
N VAL A 216 30.42 -4.76 -4.04
CA VAL A 216 29.37 -3.76 -3.96
C VAL A 216 28.27 -4.28 -3.03
N ALA A 217 27.81 -3.46 -2.09
CA ALA A 217 26.67 -3.80 -1.24
C ALA A 217 25.39 -3.16 -1.82
N VAL A 218 24.31 -3.94 -1.89
CA VAL A 218 23.00 -3.49 -2.38
C VAL A 218 21.94 -3.78 -1.32
N GLY A 219 21.21 -2.75 -0.92
CA GLY A 219 20.09 -2.86 0.02
C GLY A 219 18.81 -3.32 -0.68
N PHE A 220 18.02 -4.18 -0.03
CA PHE A 220 16.72 -4.65 -0.51
C PHE A 220 15.67 -4.29 0.53
N SER A 221 14.55 -3.75 0.06
CA SER A 221 13.51 -3.20 0.92
C SER A 221 12.17 -3.88 0.72
N ILE A 222 11.35 -3.84 1.77
CA ILE A 222 9.91 -4.17 1.69
C ILE A 222 9.12 -2.88 1.87
N GLN A 223 8.03 -2.75 1.13
CA GLN A 223 7.02 -1.71 1.31
C GLN A 223 5.62 -2.32 1.21
N GLU A 224 4.74 -1.99 2.13
CA GLU A 224 3.33 -2.29 2.02
C GLU A 224 2.61 -1.20 1.21
N LYS A 225 1.68 -1.60 0.35
CA LYS A 225 0.84 -0.67 -0.39
C LYS A 225 -0.30 -0.16 0.49
N ASP A 226 -0.43 1.16 0.58
CA ASP A 226 -1.54 1.80 1.31
C ASP A 226 -2.86 1.65 0.54
N ASN A 227 -3.68 0.71 0.98
CA ASN A 227 -5.05 0.49 0.51
C ASN A 227 -6.11 1.03 1.50
N SER A 228 -5.72 1.86 2.48
CA SER A 228 -6.64 2.35 3.54
C SER A 228 -7.82 3.17 3.02
N SER A 229 -7.64 3.89 1.91
CA SER A 229 -8.72 4.61 1.22
C SER A 229 -9.83 3.69 0.67
N GLN A 230 -9.56 2.38 0.57
CA GLN A 230 -10.51 1.33 0.17
C GLN A 230 -11.01 0.52 1.37
N GLY A 231 -10.75 0.97 2.60
CA GLY A 231 -11.20 0.31 3.83
C GLY A 231 -10.28 -0.80 4.35
N ALA A 232 -9.12 -1.03 3.72
CA ALA A 232 -8.14 -2.01 4.21
C ALA A 232 -7.38 -1.49 5.43
N ASN A 233 -6.97 -2.38 6.32
CA ASN A 233 -6.05 -2.03 7.40
C ASN A 233 -4.67 -1.68 6.82
N PHE A 234 -4.03 -0.63 7.35
CA PHE A 234 -2.69 -0.21 6.97
C PHE A 234 -2.04 0.63 8.08
N PRO A 235 -0.73 0.47 8.35
CA PRO A 235 0.10 -0.64 7.91
C PRO A 235 -0.21 -1.93 8.70
N ASN A 236 0.05 -3.08 8.11
CA ASN A 236 -0.15 -4.39 8.71
C ASN A 236 1.10 -4.88 9.44
N GLU A 237 0.90 -5.49 10.62
CA GLU A 237 1.97 -6.06 11.45
C GLU A 237 2.42 -7.43 10.91
N THR A 238 3.58 -7.48 10.26
CA THR A 238 4.14 -8.70 9.65
C THR A 238 4.87 -9.57 10.68
N GLN A 239 4.99 -10.88 10.42
CA GLN A 239 5.66 -11.86 11.30
C GLN A 239 6.93 -12.49 10.70
N GLY A 240 7.24 -12.19 9.45
CA GLY A 240 8.37 -12.77 8.72
C GLY A 240 8.25 -12.54 7.23
N PHE A 241 9.26 -13.00 6.50
CA PHE A 241 9.28 -12.98 5.05
C PHE A 241 10.28 -13.99 4.50
N SER A 242 10.15 -14.32 3.22
CA SER A 242 11.19 -15.03 2.47
C SER A 242 11.49 -14.30 1.18
N MET A 243 12.76 -14.33 0.78
CA MET A 243 13.29 -13.65 -0.39
C MET A 243 14.06 -14.60 -1.28
N ASP A 244 13.87 -14.42 -2.59
CA ASP A 244 14.61 -15.09 -3.65
C ASP A 244 14.88 -14.09 -4.77
N CYS A 245 16.16 -13.78 -4.98
CA CYS A 245 16.60 -12.80 -5.96
C CYS A 245 17.81 -13.35 -6.74
N GLY A 246 17.69 -13.30 -8.05
CA GLY A 246 18.68 -13.73 -9.02
C GLY A 246 19.57 -12.60 -9.48
N ASN A 247 20.76 -12.96 -9.92
CA ASN A 247 21.75 -12.11 -10.55
C ASN A 247 22.37 -12.81 -11.77
N ASP A 248 23.01 -12.07 -12.66
CA ASP A 248 23.83 -12.71 -13.71
C ASP A 248 25.14 -13.23 -13.10
N GLY A 249 25.20 -14.54 -12.83
CA GLY A 249 26.39 -15.23 -12.29
C GLY A 249 27.64 -15.13 -13.15
N SER A 250 27.52 -14.71 -14.43
CA SER A 250 28.68 -14.45 -15.29
C SER A 250 29.30 -13.08 -15.06
N LEU A 251 28.59 -12.14 -14.44
CA LEU A 251 29.03 -10.77 -14.20
C LEU A 251 29.24 -10.46 -12.71
N VAL A 252 28.41 -11.00 -11.83
CA VAL A 252 28.51 -10.82 -10.38
C VAL A 252 28.21 -12.11 -9.65
N THR A 253 28.74 -12.25 -8.43
CA THR A 253 28.40 -13.35 -7.53
C THR A 253 28.07 -12.79 -6.16
N PRO A 254 26.95 -13.17 -5.52
CA PRO A 254 26.66 -12.75 -4.16
C PRO A 254 27.62 -13.42 -3.18
N THR A 255 28.19 -12.65 -2.25
CA THR A 255 29.24 -13.08 -1.32
C THR A 255 28.83 -12.99 0.14
N GLY A 256 27.75 -12.26 0.46
CA GLY A 256 27.26 -12.16 1.82
C GLY A 256 25.87 -11.53 1.90
N VAL A 257 25.10 -11.94 2.89
CA VAL A 257 23.76 -11.42 3.21
C VAL A 257 23.81 -10.89 4.64
N THR A 258 23.43 -9.64 4.83
CA THR A 258 23.42 -8.97 6.14
C THR A 258 22.02 -8.45 6.44
N MET A 259 21.41 -8.90 7.53
CA MET A 259 20.10 -8.41 7.96
C MET A 259 20.21 -6.99 8.50
N SER A 260 19.21 -6.17 8.20
CA SER A 260 19.09 -4.79 8.71
C SER A 260 17.85 -4.59 9.58
N LEU A 261 17.27 -5.69 10.08
CA LEU A 261 16.18 -5.61 11.04
C LEU A 261 16.68 -4.98 12.36
N GLY A 262 15.86 -4.13 12.98
CA GLY A 262 16.18 -3.48 14.25
C GLY A 262 16.20 -4.42 15.47
N PHE A 263 16.10 -5.72 15.26
CA PHE A 263 16.12 -6.78 16.26
C PHE A 263 16.66 -8.07 15.63
N GLU A 264 17.09 -9.00 16.49
CA GLU A 264 17.49 -10.35 16.08
C GLU A 264 16.26 -11.23 15.86
N ALA A 265 16.10 -11.76 14.66
CA ALA A 265 15.05 -12.71 14.34
C ALA A 265 15.32 -14.09 14.95
N ASP A 266 14.28 -14.78 15.41
CA ASP A 266 14.39 -16.16 15.92
C ASP A 266 14.91 -17.15 14.85
N PHE A 267 14.68 -16.84 13.58
CA PHE A 267 15.22 -17.58 12.45
C PHE A 267 15.54 -16.62 11.30
N ALA A 268 16.76 -16.67 10.79
CA ALA A 268 17.20 -15.99 9.57
C ALA A 268 18.27 -16.86 8.90
N GLU A 269 17.93 -17.53 7.81
CA GLU A 269 18.85 -18.41 7.08
C GLU A 269 18.95 -17.97 5.63
N SER A 270 20.17 -17.81 5.13
CA SER A 270 20.43 -17.45 3.74
C SER A 270 21.29 -18.48 3.02
N ASN A 271 21.00 -18.73 1.74
CA ASN A 271 21.88 -19.50 0.86
C ASN A 271 22.36 -18.64 -0.30
N LEU A 272 23.64 -18.81 -0.66
CA LEU A 272 24.28 -18.15 -1.80
C LEU A 272 24.53 -19.14 -2.93
N TYR A 273 24.14 -18.75 -4.13
CA TYR A 273 24.40 -19.43 -5.38
C TYR A 273 25.25 -18.52 -6.28
N ALA A 274 25.72 -19.02 -7.42
CA ALA A 274 26.49 -18.19 -8.34
C ALA A 274 25.61 -17.08 -8.95
N ASP A 275 24.35 -17.40 -9.21
CA ASP A 275 23.37 -16.62 -9.97
C ASP A 275 22.14 -16.24 -9.14
N ALA A 276 22.15 -16.47 -7.82
CA ALA A 276 21.05 -16.06 -6.94
C ALA A 276 21.45 -16.09 -5.46
N TRP A 277 20.61 -15.51 -4.62
CA TRP A 277 20.59 -15.73 -3.18
C TRP A 277 19.16 -15.94 -2.70
N THR A 278 19.02 -16.70 -1.61
CA THR A 278 17.74 -16.92 -0.95
C THR A 278 17.86 -16.58 0.52
N LEU A 279 16.76 -16.16 1.14
CA LEU A 279 16.69 -15.82 2.56
C LEU A 279 15.30 -16.19 3.09
N GLY A 280 15.25 -16.84 4.26
CA GLY A 280 14.02 -17.06 5.00
C GLY A 280 14.13 -16.46 6.40
N VAL A 281 13.12 -15.69 6.81
CA VAL A 281 13.11 -14.97 8.10
C VAL A 281 11.79 -15.23 8.84
N VAL A 282 11.90 -15.65 10.11
CA VAL A 282 10.80 -15.69 11.08
C VAL A 282 11.20 -14.80 12.25
N TYR A 283 10.41 -13.76 12.51
CA TYR A 283 10.77 -12.78 13.53
C TYR A 283 10.78 -13.39 14.93
N ALA A 284 9.70 -14.08 15.30
CA ALA A 284 9.56 -14.77 16.58
C ALA A 284 8.62 -15.98 16.48
N PHE A 285 9.09 -17.17 16.87
CA PHE A 285 8.27 -18.39 16.85
C PHE A 285 7.13 -18.36 17.86
N ALA A 286 7.36 -17.73 19.02
CA ALA A 286 6.35 -17.56 20.07
C ALA A 286 5.45 -16.32 19.84
N GLY A 287 5.65 -15.59 18.74
CA GLY A 287 5.06 -14.28 18.50
C GLY A 287 5.70 -13.16 19.32
N GLY A 288 5.16 -11.95 19.20
CA GLY A 288 5.57 -10.78 19.99
C GLY A 288 6.62 -9.86 19.34
N ALA A 289 7.18 -10.25 18.19
CA ALA A 289 7.96 -9.36 17.33
C ALA A 289 7.23 -9.18 15.99
N THR A 290 6.96 -7.93 15.63
CA THR A 290 6.30 -7.57 14.36
C THR A 290 7.00 -6.36 13.73
N VAL A 291 6.88 -6.25 12.41
CA VAL A 291 7.38 -5.10 11.63
C VAL A 291 6.28 -4.61 10.71
N THR A 292 6.12 -3.30 10.62
CA THR A 292 5.25 -2.62 9.66
C THR A 292 6.08 -2.02 8.54
N PHE A 293 5.58 -2.04 7.31
CA PHE A 293 6.29 -1.53 6.14
C PHE A 293 5.58 -0.34 5.48
N GLU A 294 5.15 0.63 6.29
CA GLU A 294 4.44 1.84 5.82
C GLU A 294 5.20 2.58 4.71
N THR A 295 6.52 2.66 4.86
CA THR A 295 7.44 3.15 3.83
C THR A 295 8.44 2.06 3.47
N ALA A 296 9.08 2.20 2.30
CA ALA A 296 10.16 1.33 1.89
C ALA A 296 11.24 1.28 2.97
N SER A 297 11.39 0.10 3.58
CA SER A 297 12.33 -0.15 4.66
C SER A 297 13.31 -1.22 4.24
N GLU A 298 14.60 -0.92 4.29
CA GLU A 298 15.66 -1.89 3.99
C GLU A 298 15.65 -3.00 5.05
N VAL A 299 15.50 -4.24 4.62
CA VAL A 299 15.48 -5.42 5.51
C VAL A 299 16.72 -6.30 5.38
N VAL A 300 17.44 -6.17 4.27
CA VAL A 300 18.65 -6.92 4.00
C VAL A 300 19.58 -6.15 3.07
N SER A 301 20.89 -6.24 3.31
CA SER A 301 21.95 -5.79 2.43
C SER A 301 22.74 -6.98 1.93
N VAL A 302 22.92 -7.08 0.61
CA VAL A 302 23.65 -8.19 -0.03
C VAL A 302 24.92 -7.66 -0.67
N ALA A 303 26.06 -8.26 -0.33
CA ALA A 303 27.34 -7.99 -0.96
C ALA A 303 27.46 -8.84 -2.23
N TYR A 304 27.91 -8.20 -3.31
CA TYR A 304 28.20 -8.82 -4.60
C TYR A 304 29.62 -8.53 -5.00
N GLU A 305 30.34 -9.52 -5.51
CA GLU A 305 31.66 -9.36 -6.12
C GLU A 305 31.54 -9.42 -7.65
N GLY A 306 32.19 -8.48 -8.36
CA GLY A 306 32.26 -8.49 -9.81
C GLY A 306 33.20 -9.57 -10.35
N VAL A 307 32.77 -10.31 -11.37
CA VAL A 307 33.55 -11.41 -11.96
C VAL A 307 34.71 -10.87 -12.78
N ALA A 308 35.93 -10.98 -12.24
CA ALA A 308 37.11 -10.34 -12.80
C ALA A 308 37.38 -10.64 -14.29
N GLY A 309 37.20 -11.90 -14.71
CA GLY A 309 37.42 -12.28 -16.10
C GLY A 309 36.39 -11.75 -17.08
N ALA A 310 35.15 -11.51 -16.63
CA ALA A 310 34.07 -11.02 -17.49
C ALA A 310 34.13 -9.49 -17.68
N LEU A 311 34.60 -8.77 -16.67
CA LEU A 311 34.69 -7.31 -16.66
C LEU A 311 36.08 -6.79 -17.07
N ALA A 312 37.07 -7.66 -17.29
CA ALA A 312 38.40 -7.22 -17.72
C ALA A 312 38.37 -6.54 -19.09
N GLY A 313 38.96 -5.34 -19.19
CA GLY A 313 39.10 -4.60 -20.44
C GLY A 313 37.80 -4.01 -20.99
N LEU A 314 36.67 -4.13 -20.30
CA LEU A 314 35.44 -3.45 -20.71
C LEU A 314 35.53 -1.97 -20.35
N GLU A 315 35.17 -1.11 -21.29
CA GLU A 315 35.12 0.34 -21.10
C GLU A 315 33.66 0.80 -21.06
N GLY A 316 33.37 1.80 -20.23
CA GLY A 316 32.02 2.33 -20.04
C GLY A 316 31.14 1.46 -19.15
N ALA A 317 29.83 1.73 -19.18
CA ALA A 317 28.86 1.13 -18.27
C ALA A 317 28.48 -0.30 -18.70
N THR A 318 28.55 -1.22 -17.75
CA THR A 318 28.04 -2.59 -17.83
C THR A 318 27.06 -2.80 -16.67
N THR A 319 25.78 -2.97 -17.00
CA THR A 319 24.71 -3.16 -16.00
C THR A 319 24.23 -4.60 -15.98
N THR A 320 24.09 -5.17 -14.79
CA THR A 320 23.47 -6.48 -14.55
C THR A 320 22.21 -6.32 -13.68
N PRO A 321 21.08 -6.95 -14.05
CA PRO A 321 19.86 -6.87 -13.27
C PRO A 321 19.95 -7.75 -12.00
N LEU A 322 19.31 -7.27 -10.93
CA LEU A 322 18.99 -8.05 -9.74
C LEU A 322 17.48 -8.33 -9.77
N ALA A 323 17.11 -9.54 -10.17
CA ALA A 323 15.74 -9.89 -10.51
C ALA A 323 15.12 -10.82 -9.49
N TRP A 324 14.00 -10.41 -8.90
CA TRP A 324 13.21 -11.28 -8.03
C TRP A 324 12.69 -12.49 -8.83
N ASN A 325 12.81 -13.69 -8.26
CA ASN A 325 12.35 -14.95 -8.85
C ASN A 325 11.77 -15.87 -7.76
N ASN A 326 11.18 -17.02 -8.08
CA ASN A 326 10.52 -17.89 -7.08
C ASN A 326 10.88 -19.36 -7.28
N ASP A 327 12.07 -19.60 -7.84
CA ASP A 327 12.48 -20.90 -8.37
C ASP A 327 13.87 -21.35 -7.88
N THR A 328 14.55 -20.53 -7.07
CA THR A 328 15.88 -20.88 -6.53
C THR A 328 15.78 -21.79 -5.31
N GLY A 329 16.61 -22.83 -5.28
CA GLY A 329 16.73 -23.76 -4.17
C GLY A 329 15.92 -25.04 -4.34
N SER A 330 16.05 -25.96 -3.36
CA SER A 330 15.33 -27.23 -3.36
C SER A 330 14.89 -27.59 -1.93
N PRO A 331 13.61 -27.41 -1.56
CA PRO A 331 12.52 -26.86 -2.40
C PRO A 331 12.76 -25.38 -2.75
N PRO A 332 12.15 -24.87 -3.84
CA PRO A 332 12.25 -23.47 -4.22
C PRO A 332 11.78 -22.53 -3.11
N VAL A 333 12.48 -21.41 -2.93
CA VAL A 333 12.06 -20.32 -2.06
C VAL A 333 11.12 -19.40 -2.84
N VAL A 334 9.98 -19.08 -2.24
CA VAL A 334 8.98 -18.18 -2.84
C VAL A 334 9.01 -16.86 -2.08
N ASN A 335 8.99 -15.73 -2.79
CA ASN A 335 8.92 -14.42 -2.19
C ASN A 335 7.54 -14.17 -1.57
N VAL A 336 7.46 -14.15 -0.25
CA VAL A 336 6.22 -13.90 0.49
C VAL A 336 6.47 -13.09 1.74
N VAL A 337 5.48 -12.29 2.13
CA VAL A 337 5.38 -11.68 3.46
C VAL A 337 4.39 -12.46 4.30
N VAL A 338 4.72 -12.69 5.56
CA VAL A 338 3.85 -13.38 6.52
C VAL A 338 3.05 -12.35 7.30
N PHE A 339 1.73 -12.42 7.21
CA PHE A 339 0.78 -11.56 7.90
C PHE A 339 -0.42 -12.38 8.39
N GLY A 340 -0.88 -12.15 9.63
CA GLY A 340 -2.02 -12.86 10.22
C GLY A 340 -1.84 -14.40 10.25
N GLY A 341 -0.60 -14.90 10.17
CA GLY A 341 -0.29 -16.32 10.02
C GLY A 341 -0.46 -16.89 8.59
N GLY A 342 -0.87 -16.07 7.63
CA GLY A 342 -0.90 -16.40 6.20
C GLY A 342 0.34 -15.93 5.46
N SER A 343 0.56 -16.47 4.26
CA SER A 343 1.66 -16.08 3.36
C SER A 343 1.10 -15.38 2.13
N PHE A 344 1.54 -14.14 1.91
CA PHE A 344 1.07 -13.30 0.82
C PHE A 344 2.20 -13.04 -0.19
N PRO A 345 1.97 -13.23 -1.49
CA PRO A 345 2.99 -13.00 -2.51
C PRO A 345 3.38 -11.51 -2.58
N ALA A 346 4.66 -11.24 -2.86
CA ALA A 346 5.13 -9.89 -3.09
C ALA A 346 5.06 -9.51 -4.59
N ASN A 347 4.77 -8.24 -4.85
CA ASN A 347 5.02 -7.60 -6.15
C ASN A 347 6.50 -7.22 -6.27
N PHE A 348 7.06 -7.32 -7.47
CA PHE A 348 8.50 -7.17 -7.67
C PHE A 348 8.85 -5.86 -8.36
N ASN A 349 9.82 -5.15 -7.78
CA ASN A 349 10.55 -4.09 -8.43
C ASN A 349 12.05 -4.47 -8.40
N ASN A 350 12.59 -4.76 -9.58
CA ASN A 350 13.95 -5.28 -9.72
C ASN A 350 14.99 -4.19 -9.46
N GLY A 351 16.15 -4.62 -8.96
CA GLY A 351 17.32 -3.77 -8.79
C GLY A 351 18.32 -3.94 -9.93
N SER A 352 19.47 -3.29 -9.80
CA SER A 352 20.61 -3.53 -10.70
C SER A 352 21.95 -3.13 -10.09
N ILE A 353 23.02 -3.66 -10.66
CA ILE A 353 24.39 -3.23 -10.37
C ILE A 353 25.01 -2.76 -11.68
N GLU A 354 25.58 -1.56 -11.68
CA GLU A 354 26.34 -1.02 -12.81
C GLU A 354 27.82 -0.88 -12.43
N PHE A 355 28.67 -1.53 -13.20
CA PHE A 355 30.11 -1.31 -13.19
C PHE A 355 30.50 -0.40 -14.35
N VAL A 356 31.44 0.50 -14.12
CA VAL A 356 31.92 1.42 -15.13
C VAL A 356 33.41 1.23 -15.31
N GLY A 357 33.79 0.65 -16.45
CA GLY A 357 35.19 0.51 -16.81
C GLY A 357 35.74 1.86 -17.24
N THR A 358 36.68 2.40 -16.47
CA THR A 358 37.29 3.69 -16.74
C THR A 358 38.60 3.53 -17.49
N VAL A 359 38.83 4.39 -18.47
CA VAL A 359 40.12 4.55 -19.15
C VAL A 359 40.83 5.78 -18.62
N THR A 360 42.13 5.65 -18.42
CA THR A 360 43.03 6.73 -18.02
C THR A 360 43.92 7.07 -19.21
N ASN A 361 44.20 8.35 -19.41
CA ASN A 361 45.18 8.74 -20.41
C ASN A 361 46.59 8.55 -19.84
N ASP A 362 47.45 7.90 -20.61
CA ASP A 362 48.88 7.93 -20.32
C ASP A 362 49.39 9.37 -20.46
N PHE A 363 50.37 9.73 -19.65
CA PHE A 363 50.98 11.06 -19.66
C PHE A 363 52.49 10.96 -19.50
N GLN A 364 53.17 12.09 -19.68
CA GLN A 364 54.56 12.25 -19.30
C GLN A 364 54.66 13.39 -18.28
N ARG A 365 55.21 13.06 -17.10
CA ARG A 365 55.44 14.03 -16.04
C ARG A 365 56.42 15.11 -16.50
N ALA A 366 56.19 16.35 -16.06
CA ALA A 366 56.93 17.56 -16.43
C ALA A 366 56.80 18.00 -17.90
N ASP A 367 55.91 17.40 -18.68
CA ASP A 367 55.59 17.83 -20.05
C ASP A 367 54.31 18.69 -20.04
N SER A 368 54.38 19.81 -19.34
CA SER A 368 53.24 20.70 -19.07
C SER A 368 52.56 21.22 -20.32
N ASN A 369 53.28 21.38 -21.43
CA ASN A 369 52.67 21.90 -22.67
C ASN A 369 52.16 20.82 -23.64
N ASP A 370 52.18 19.54 -23.22
CA ASP A 370 51.73 18.39 -24.02
C ASP A 370 52.34 18.39 -25.43
N ASP A 371 53.66 18.58 -25.54
CA ASP A 371 54.41 18.47 -26.81
C ASP A 371 55.31 17.23 -26.91
N GLY A 372 55.32 16.41 -25.86
CA GLY A 372 56.06 15.16 -25.74
C GLY A 372 57.55 15.35 -25.48
N THR A 373 58.01 16.59 -25.22
CA THR A 373 59.41 16.91 -24.99
C THR A 373 59.58 17.82 -23.78
N VAL A 374 59.94 17.24 -22.63
CA VAL A 374 60.29 18.00 -21.42
C VAL A 374 61.50 18.91 -21.65
N ASN A 375 61.25 20.22 -21.74
CA ASN A 375 62.22 21.26 -22.02
C ASN A 375 61.88 22.60 -21.31
N ILE A 376 62.49 23.71 -21.73
CA ILE A 376 62.25 25.03 -21.12
C ILE A 376 60.81 25.53 -21.33
N SER A 377 60.14 25.05 -22.37
CA SER A 377 58.79 25.46 -22.76
C SER A 377 57.75 25.02 -21.75
N ASP A 378 57.93 23.87 -21.11
CA ASP A 378 57.07 23.35 -20.03
C ASP A 378 57.09 24.25 -18.80
N ILE A 379 58.29 24.70 -18.40
CA ILE A 379 58.47 25.64 -17.29
C ILE A 379 57.71 26.94 -17.57
N ILE A 380 57.83 27.46 -18.80
CA ILE A 380 57.18 28.70 -19.21
C ILE A 380 55.66 28.51 -19.25
N TRP A 381 55.20 27.37 -19.76
CA TRP A 381 53.79 27.02 -19.85
C TRP A 381 53.14 26.97 -18.46
N LEU A 382 53.71 26.17 -17.55
CA LEU A 382 53.18 26.01 -16.20
C LEU A 382 53.15 27.33 -15.41
N LEU A 383 54.19 28.15 -15.52
CA LEU A 383 54.19 29.48 -14.90
C LEU A 383 53.15 30.43 -15.51
N ALA A 384 52.91 30.32 -16.83
CA ALA A 384 51.88 31.12 -17.50
C ALA A 384 50.47 30.69 -17.07
N GLU A 385 50.24 29.39 -16.92
CA GLU A 385 49.01 28.83 -16.37
C GLU A 385 48.75 29.35 -14.95
N LEU A 386 49.72 29.16 -14.05
CA LEU A 386 49.57 29.50 -12.62
C LEU A 386 49.41 31.00 -12.36
N PHE A 387 50.11 31.86 -13.10
CA PHE A 387 50.24 33.28 -12.74
C PHE A 387 49.70 34.27 -13.77
N ASN A 388 49.55 33.88 -15.03
CA ASN A 388 49.16 34.79 -16.12
C ASN A 388 47.82 34.43 -16.76
N GLY A 389 47.09 33.42 -16.26
CA GLY A 389 45.85 32.96 -16.85
C GLY A 389 46.07 32.39 -18.26
N GLY A 390 47.20 31.70 -18.45
CA GLY A 390 47.49 30.95 -19.66
C GLY A 390 46.47 29.83 -19.91
N THR A 391 46.62 29.12 -21.03
CA THR A 391 45.84 27.91 -21.29
C THR A 391 46.16 26.88 -20.22
N VAL A 392 45.12 26.31 -19.62
CA VAL A 392 45.23 25.26 -18.60
C VAL A 392 45.48 23.93 -19.29
N THR A 393 46.42 23.16 -18.75
CA THR A 393 46.62 21.78 -19.19
C THR A 393 45.55 20.87 -18.62
N ASP A 394 44.95 20.06 -19.49
CA ASP A 394 43.89 19.11 -19.11
C ASP A 394 44.46 17.85 -18.41
N CYS A 395 45.75 17.85 -18.06
CA CYS A 395 46.46 16.76 -17.39
C CYS A 395 47.26 17.28 -16.19
N ALA A 396 46.61 17.42 -15.04
CA ALA A 396 47.23 17.95 -13.82
C ALA A 396 48.45 17.14 -13.36
N MET A 397 48.48 15.83 -13.62
CA MET A 397 49.64 15.00 -13.28
C MET A 397 50.87 15.27 -14.17
N ALA A 398 50.70 15.81 -15.38
CA ALA A 398 51.82 16.25 -16.19
C ALA A 398 52.48 17.51 -15.59
N ASP A 399 51.66 18.38 -14.98
CA ASP A 399 52.13 19.61 -14.33
C ASP A 399 52.73 19.39 -12.95
N ASP A 400 52.22 18.41 -12.18
CA ASP A 400 52.79 17.97 -10.90
C ASP A 400 54.12 17.22 -11.13
N SER A 401 55.14 18.02 -11.40
CA SER A 401 56.48 17.59 -11.80
C SER A 401 57.24 16.97 -10.64
N ASN A 402 56.93 17.39 -9.40
CA ASN A 402 57.60 16.92 -8.20
C ASN A 402 56.87 15.74 -7.50
N ASP A 403 55.66 15.39 -7.95
CA ASP A 403 54.79 14.30 -7.48
C ASP A 403 54.37 14.45 -6.00
N ASP A 404 54.09 15.69 -5.56
CA ASP A 404 53.62 15.97 -4.21
C ASP A 404 52.08 16.08 -4.11
N GLY A 405 51.38 15.96 -5.24
CA GLY A 405 49.93 16.02 -5.35
C GLY A 405 49.38 17.44 -5.46
N THR A 406 50.24 18.46 -5.59
CA THR A 406 49.83 19.85 -5.78
C THR A 406 50.55 20.49 -6.96
N VAL A 407 49.79 21.06 -7.88
CA VAL A 407 50.35 21.82 -9.00
C VAL A 407 50.61 23.26 -8.57
N ASP A 408 51.88 23.63 -8.40
CA ASP A 408 52.29 24.98 -8.02
C ASP A 408 53.67 25.41 -8.59
N ALA A 409 54.22 26.52 -8.11
CA ALA A 409 55.50 27.04 -8.60
C ALA A 409 56.69 26.12 -8.29
N ALA A 410 56.59 25.24 -7.30
CA ALA A 410 57.60 24.26 -6.96
C ALA A 410 57.81 23.26 -8.09
N ASP A 411 56.78 22.92 -8.86
CA ASP A 411 56.88 22.06 -10.03
C ASP A 411 57.73 22.68 -11.14
N ALA A 412 57.48 23.95 -11.45
CA ALA A 412 58.28 24.69 -12.42
C ALA A 412 59.76 24.78 -11.97
N ILE A 413 59.99 24.96 -10.66
CA ILE A 413 61.34 24.96 -10.06
C ILE A 413 61.97 23.56 -10.15
N PHE A 414 61.19 22.51 -9.92
CA PHE A 414 61.65 21.13 -9.99
C PHE A 414 62.12 20.79 -11.42
N THR A 415 61.29 21.07 -12.42
CA THR A 415 61.61 20.88 -13.85
C THR A 415 62.81 21.72 -14.28
N ALA A 416 62.91 22.98 -13.84
CA ALA A 416 64.08 23.82 -14.09
C ALA A 416 65.36 23.25 -13.47
N THR A 417 65.28 22.71 -12.26
CA THR A 417 66.42 22.12 -11.55
C THR A 417 66.91 20.87 -12.27
N TYR A 418 66.01 20.02 -12.75
CA TYR A 418 66.35 18.87 -13.57
C TYR A 418 67.07 19.30 -14.87
N ILE A 419 66.48 20.22 -15.64
CA ILE A 419 66.98 20.61 -16.97
C ILE A 419 68.31 21.36 -16.89
N PHE A 420 68.44 22.34 -15.99
CA PHE A 420 69.59 23.26 -16.00
C PHE A 420 70.68 22.91 -14.99
N LEU A 421 70.31 22.27 -13.88
CA LEU A 421 71.20 22.07 -12.74
C LEU A 421 71.57 20.60 -12.52
N GLY A 422 71.07 19.69 -13.37
CA GLY A 422 71.32 18.25 -13.23
C GLY A 422 70.70 17.68 -11.95
N GLY A 423 69.53 18.20 -11.56
CA GLY A 423 68.74 17.69 -10.45
C GLY A 423 68.22 16.27 -10.67
N ALA A 424 67.47 15.75 -9.70
CA ALA A 424 66.79 14.47 -9.85
C ALA A 424 65.80 14.52 -11.03
N ALA A 425 65.70 13.44 -11.79
CA ALA A 425 64.66 13.30 -12.79
C ALA A 425 63.28 13.19 -12.11
N PRO A 426 62.20 13.71 -12.72
CA PRO A 426 60.84 13.46 -12.26
C PRO A 426 60.55 11.97 -12.09
N ALA A 427 59.67 11.66 -11.14
CA ALA A 427 59.19 10.30 -10.93
C ALA A 427 58.46 9.79 -12.18
N ALA A 428 58.47 8.47 -12.38
CA ALA A 428 57.69 7.86 -13.46
C ALA A 428 56.20 8.28 -13.34
N PRO A 429 55.49 8.47 -14.46
CA PRO A 429 55.90 8.29 -15.85
C PRO A 429 56.75 9.48 -16.35
N PHE A 430 58.00 9.24 -16.74
CA PHE A 430 58.93 10.29 -17.19
C PHE A 430 59.87 9.74 -18.28
N GLY A 431 60.02 10.48 -19.38
CA GLY A 431 60.83 10.08 -20.55
C GLY A 431 60.17 9.04 -21.46
N THR A 432 59.07 8.42 -20.99
CA THR A 432 58.14 7.59 -21.76
C THR A 432 56.75 7.78 -21.17
N CYS A 433 55.73 7.74 -22.04
CA CYS A 433 54.33 7.70 -21.62
C CYS A 433 54.04 6.54 -20.68
N GLY A 434 53.15 6.79 -19.73
CA GLY A 434 52.59 5.77 -18.86
C GLY A 434 51.55 6.34 -17.92
N SER A 435 51.09 5.51 -17.00
CA SER A 435 50.07 5.83 -16.00
C SER A 435 50.54 5.52 -14.58
N ASN A 436 49.94 6.19 -13.61
CA ASN A 436 50.20 5.94 -12.20
C ASN A 436 49.24 4.86 -11.65
N PRO A 437 49.71 4.01 -10.71
CA PRO A 437 48.80 3.13 -9.96
C PRO A 437 47.73 3.96 -9.24
N GLY A 438 46.46 3.63 -9.46
CA GLY A 438 45.33 4.34 -8.85
C GLY A 438 44.91 5.63 -9.55
N GLN A 439 45.51 5.95 -10.71
CA GLN A 439 45.06 7.05 -11.56
C GLN A 439 43.57 6.89 -11.91
N THR A 440 42.86 8.01 -11.85
CA THR A 440 41.48 8.16 -12.29
C THR A 440 41.41 8.95 -13.60
N PRO A 441 40.31 8.87 -14.36
CA PRO A 441 40.14 9.67 -15.58
C PRO A 441 40.19 11.19 -15.34
N ALA A 442 39.90 11.64 -14.12
CA ALA A 442 39.92 13.06 -13.77
C ALA A 442 41.33 13.62 -13.55
N ASP A 443 42.31 12.75 -13.23
CA ASP A 443 43.69 13.17 -12.96
C ASP A 443 44.43 13.57 -14.24
N CYS A 444 43.99 13.03 -15.39
CA CYS A 444 44.48 13.40 -16.71
C CYS A 444 43.37 13.24 -17.76
N VAL A 445 42.64 14.33 -17.99
CA VAL A 445 41.45 14.37 -18.85
C VAL A 445 41.81 14.31 -20.32
N SER A 446 42.89 14.98 -20.73
CA SER A 446 43.46 14.82 -22.06
C SER A 446 44.97 15.01 -22.07
N TYR A 447 45.65 14.20 -22.88
CA TYR A 447 47.09 14.28 -23.12
C TYR A 447 47.37 13.64 -24.49
N ASN A 448 47.71 14.45 -25.49
CA ASN A 448 47.73 14.05 -26.90
C ASN A 448 49.10 13.53 -27.35
N SER A 449 50.14 13.78 -26.56
CA SER A 449 51.50 13.35 -26.87
C SER A 449 51.76 11.89 -26.50
N CYS A 450 50.78 11.22 -25.88
CA CYS A 450 50.80 9.77 -25.66
C CYS A 450 49.92 9.01 -26.67
N PRO A 451 50.36 7.82 -27.16
CA PRO A 451 49.71 7.08 -28.26
C PRO A 451 48.34 6.48 -27.96
#